data_AF-A0A2P6TBV8-F1
#
_entry.id   AF-A0A2P6TBV8-F1
#
_cell.length_a   1.000
_cell.length_b   1.000
_cell.length_c   1.000
_cell.angle_alpha   90.00
_cell.angle_beta   90.00
_cell.angle_gamma   90.00
#
_symmetry.space_group_name_H-M   'P 1'
#
loop_
_entity.id
_entity.type
_entity.pdbx_description
1 polymer ?
#
loop_
_entity_poly.entity_id
_entity_poly.type
_entity_poly.pdbx_seq_one_letter_code
_entity_poly.pdbx_strand_id
1 'polypeptide(L)'
;MAEPAPTTLLALDQDSLIRVLSFCSVRDVLALGCACKQLNEALKDDLLWRQLAEQKWGPRVRQLARVEPGGWSAWTRHRLSATSSPVSPLDLVQELYQDCPFQHMLACAFCSRTSGGPTVRGAIRCFLETWPTPSAVLDAPQEQLLEVLRPLGLPHARLGAALDVAHGFLATDWEDPSEFKHCGKFVSDSFHIFCRRRHALKGVEDKTLQRYLRWRLGMVDEEQEQQQKRSERKRKAEKPAEAGTLRSGRRRAGPGEGRGVGSGPRRETRASAAAAAAAAKADGEAAAGPAPKGRRGATASRTRRH
;
A
#
# COMPACT_ATOMS: atom_id res chain seq x y z
N MET A 1 -17.04 28.61 -36.67
CA MET A 1 -15.70 29.06 -36.28
C MET A 1 -15.32 28.28 -35.03
N ALA A 2 -14.24 27.49 -35.09
CA ALA A 2 -13.75 26.77 -33.91
C ALA A 2 -13.16 27.79 -32.93
N GLU A 3 -13.60 27.77 -31.67
CA GLU A 3 -12.97 28.57 -30.62
C GLU A 3 -11.48 28.20 -30.51
N PRO A 4 -10.59 29.19 -30.29
CA PRO A 4 -9.18 28.92 -30.08
C PRO A 4 -9.00 28.02 -28.85
N ALA A 5 -8.16 26.99 -28.96
CA ALA A 5 -7.86 26.11 -27.85
C ALA A 5 -7.35 26.93 -26.65
N PRO A 6 -7.79 26.62 -25.41
CA PRO A 6 -7.41 27.37 -24.22
C PRO A 6 -5.88 27.31 -24.04
N THR A 7 -5.20 28.42 -24.32
CA THR A 7 -3.73 28.54 -24.25
C THR A 7 -3.20 28.74 -22.83
N THR A 8 -4.10 28.86 -21.85
CA THR A 8 -3.81 29.13 -20.45
C THR A 8 -4.69 28.23 -19.59
N LEU A 9 -4.17 27.75 -18.44
CA LEU A 9 -4.90 26.96 -17.43
C LEU A 9 -6.23 27.61 -16.98
N LEU A 10 -6.37 28.91 -17.23
CA LEU A 10 -7.47 29.78 -16.80
C LEU A 10 -8.57 29.94 -17.85
N ALA A 11 -8.35 29.47 -19.07
CA ALA A 11 -9.40 29.32 -20.08
C ALA A 11 -10.08 27.95 -19.99
N LEU A 12 -9.66 27.12 -19.03
CA LEU A 12 -10.34 25.88 -18.69
C LEU A 12 -11.65 26.19 -17.96
N ASP A 13 -12.67 25.43 -18.30
CA ASP A 13 -13.91 25.39 -17.53
C ASP A 13 -13.64 24.86 -16.10
N GLN A 14 -14.60 25.06 -15.21
CA GLN A 14 -14.48 24.68 -13.80
C GLN A 14 -14.22 23.18 -13.61
N ASP A 15 -14.81 22.30 -14.42
CA ASP A 15 -14.61 20.86 -14.30
C ASP A 15 -13.18 20.47 -14.71
N SER A 16 -12.67 21.07 -15.78
CA SER A 16 -11.28 20.91 -16.21
C SER A 16 -10.28 21.41 -15.16
N LEU A 17 -10.55 22.56 -14.53
CA LEU A 17 -9.73 23.07 -13.42
C LEU A 17 -9.73 22.09 -12.25
N ILE A 18 -10.90 21.61 -11.81
CA ILE A 18 -11.03 20.65 -10.71
C ILE A 18 -10.26 19.36 -11.01
N ARG A 19 -10.32 18.86 -12.25
CA ARG A 19 -9.54 17.70 -12.68
C ARG A 19 -8.06 17.92 -12.50
N VAL A 20 -7.51 19.06 -12.94
CA VAL A 20 -6.08 19.37 -12.76
C VAL A 20 -5.74 19.45 -11.27
N LEU A 21 -6.50 20.21 -10.49
CA LEU A 21 -6.26 20.39 -9.06
C LEU A 21 -6.34 19.06 -8.28
N SER A 22 -7.13 18.09 -8.76
CA SER A 22 -7.25 16.78 -8.12
C SER A 22 -5.95 15.97 -8.12
N PHE A 23 -4.99 16.30 -8.99
CA PHE A 23 -3.66 15.69 -9.03
C PHE A 23 -2.62 16.44 -8.17
N CYS A 24 -2.96 17.61 -7.64
CA CYS A 24 -2.02 18.45 -6.90
C CYS A 24 -2.00 18.16 -5.40
N SER A 25 -0.84 18.39 -4.76
CA SER A 25 -0.73 18.45 -3.30
C SER A 25 -1.37 19.75 -2.76
N VAL A 26 -1.63 19.84 -1.45
CA VAL A 26 -2.14 21.10 -0.85
C VAL A 26 -1.21 22.27 -1.19
N ARG A 27 0.10 22.03 -1.08
CA ARG A 27 1.10 23.06 -1.35
C ARG A 27 1.02 23.53 -2.79
N ASP A 28 0.87 22.62 -3.74
CA ASP A 28 0.84 22.98 -5.16
C ASP A 28 -0.44 23.72 -5.51
N VAL A 29 -1.59 23.29 -4.96
CA VAL A 29 -2.87 24.03 -5.10
C VAL A 29 -2.73 25.47 -4.60
N LEU A 30 -2.15 25.65 -3.40
CA LEU A 30 -1.96 26.99 -2.83
C LEU A 30 -0.91 27.81 -3.59
N ALA A 31 0.18 27.19 -4.05
CA ALA A 31 1.20 27.87 -4.84
C ALA A 31 0.67 28.35 -6.20
N LEU A 32 -0.15 27.52 -6.86
CA LEU A 32 -0.87 27.90 -8.08
C LEU A 32 -1.81 29.07 -7.81
N GLY A 33 -2.50 29.07 -6.66
CA GLY A 33 -3.31 30.21 -6.20
C GLY A 33 -2.48 31.49 -6.05
N CYS A 34 -1.32 31.44 -5.40
CA CYS A 34 -0.44 32.61 -5.28
C CYS A 34 0.04 33.15 -6.63
N ALA A 35 0.26 32.27 -7.61
CA ALA A 35 0.69 32.66 -8.95
C ALA A 35 -0.46 33.18 -9.84
N CYS A 36 -1.72 32.93 -9.47
CA CYS A 36 -2.88 33.27 -10.28
C CYS A 36 -4.02 33.88 -9.44
N LYS A 37 -4.30 35.17 -9.65
CA LYS A 37 -5.37 35.90 -8.96
C LYS A 37 -6.75 35.24 -9.12
N GLN A 38 -7.10 34.77 -10.33
CA GLN A 38 -8.40 34.13 -10.58
C GLN A 38 -8.55 32.83 -9.79
N LEU A 39 -7.52 31.98 -9.82
CA LEU A 39 -7.50 30.75 -9.03
C LEU A 39 -7.51 31.05 -7.54
N ASN A 40 -6.79 32.08 -7.08
CA ASN A 40 -6.82 32.50 -5.69
C ASN A 40 -8.23 32.88 -5.22
N GLU A 41 -9.00 33.60 -6.04
CA GLU A 41 -10.41 33.89 -5.75
C GLU A 41 -11.28 32.62 -5.74
N ALA A 42 -11.09 31.73 -6.71
CA ALA A 42 -11.82 30.46 -6.76
C ALA A 42 -11.52 29.56 -5.54
N LEU A 43 -10.28 29.55 -5.04
CA LEU A 43 -9.89 28.77 -3.84
C LEU A 43 -10.50 29.31 -2.54
N LYS A 44 -11.16 30.47 -2.55
CA LYS A 44 -11.99 30.96 -1.43
C LYS A 44 -13.39 30.35 -1.43
N ASP A 45 -13.84 29.82 -2.57
CA ASP A 45 -15.13 29.16 -2.66
C ASP A 45 -15.07 27.77 -2.02
N ASP A 46 -15.91 27.55 -1.01
CA ASP A 46 -16.00 26.29 -0.29
C ASP A 46 -16.60 25.18 -1.16
N LEU A 47 -17.46 25.53 -2.13
CA LEU A 47 -18.04 24.57 -3.08
C LEU A 47 -16.97 23.98 -4.00
N LEU A 48 -15.97 24.77 -4.41
CA LEU A 48 -14.84 24.27 -5.19
C LEU A 48 -14.10 23.16 -4.43
N TRP A 49 -13.86 23.35 -3.13
CA TRP A 49 -13.18 22.35 -2.29
C TRP A 49 -14.02 21.08 -2.14
N ARG A 50 -15.33 21.20 -2.00
CA ARG A 50 -16.24 20.06 -2.02
C ARG A 50 -16.18 19.30 -3.34
N GLN A 51 -16.25 20.00 -4.48
CA GLN A 51 -16.18 19.36 -5.80
C GLN A 51 -14.82 18.70 -6.04
N LEU A 52 -13.74 19.33 -5.59
CA LEU A 52 -12.40 18.76 -5.61
C LEU A 52 -12.31 17.47 -4.80
N ALA A 53 -12.90 17.45 -3.60
CA ALA A 53 -13.00 16.24 -2.78
C ALA A 53 -13.77 15.12 -3.49
N GLU A 54 -14.93 15.43 -4.07
CA GLU A 54 -15.75 14.48 -4.83
C GLU A 54 -14.98 13.92 -6.05
N GLN A 55 -14.26 14.78 -6.78
CA GLN A 55 -13.43 14.36 -7.91
C GLN A 55 -12.30 13.43 -7.47
N LYS A 56 -11.67 13.72 -6.32
CA LYS A 56 -10.48 12.97 -5.86
C LYS A 56 -10.83 11.67 -5.15
N TRP A 57 -11.90 11.65 -4.37
CA TRP A 57 -12.25 10.50 -3.50
C TRP A 57 -13.57 9.82 -3.86
N GLY A 58 -14.26 10.32 -4.88
CA GLY A 58 -15.44 9.72 -5.48
C GLY A 58 -16.76 10.13 -4.83
N PRO A 59 -17.88 9.58 -5.33
CA PRO A 59 -19.24 10.03 -5.01
C PRO A 59 -19.67 9.81 -3.55
N ARG A 60 -19.04 8.86 -2.81
CA ARG A 60 -19.36 8.62 -1.40
C ARG A 60 -19.03 9.80 -0.50
N VAL A 61 -18.19 10.75 -0.94
CA VAL A 61 -17.96 12.02 -0.25
C VAL A 61 -19.29 12.72 0.08
N ARG A 62 -20.23 12.77 -0.88
CA ARG A 62 -21.56 13.40 -0.69
C ARG A 62 -22.40 12.74 0.39
N GLN A 63 -22.21 11.43 0.60
CA GLN A 63 -23.05 10.63 1.48
C GLN A 63 -22.46 10.53 2.88
N LEU A 64 -21.13 10.46 2.98
CA LEU A 64 -20.44 10.12 4.23
C LEU A 64 -19.82 11.34 4.91
N ALA A 65 -19.34 12.33 4.16
CA ALA A 65 -18.68 13.48 4.75
C ALA A 65 -19.68 14.36 5.51
N ARG A 66 -19.43 14.57 6.80
CA ARG A 66 -20.21 15.45 7.67
C ARG A 66 -19.45 16.76 7.83
N VAL A 67 -19.70 17.69 6.92
CA VAL A 67 -18.98 18.97 6.86
C VAL A 67 -19.99 20.11 6.89
N GLU A 68 -19.87 20.99 7.88
CA GLU A 68 -20.68 22.20 7.98
C GLU A 68 -20.34 23.19 6.84
N PRO A 69 -21.29 24.05 6.42
CA PRO A 69 -21.04 25.06 5.40
C PRO A 69 -19.82 25.94 5.74
N GLY A 70 -18.87 26.08 4.82
CA GLY A 70 -17.60 26.79 5.04
C GLY A 70 -16.46 25.90 5.54
N GLY A 71 -16.72 24.62 5.82
CA GLY A 71 -15.73 23.66 6.34
C GLY A 71 -15.00 22.84 5.27
N TRP A 72 -15.44 22.86 4.00
CA TRP A 72 -14.90 21.98 2.96
C TRP A 72 -13.45 22.28 2.62
N SER A 73 -13.05 23.55 2.67
CA SER A 73 -11.65 23.95 2.49
C SER A 73 -10.73 23.26 3.50
N ALA A 74 -11.05 23.34 4.79
CA ALA A 74 -10.25 22.69 5.84
C ALA A 74 -10.29 21.17 5.71
N TRP A 75 -11.50 20.60 5.55
CA TRP A 75 -11.71 19.16 5.45
C TRP A 75 -10.95 18.51 4.29
N THR A 76 -10.98 19.16 3.12
CA THR A 76 -10.32 18.66 1.89
C THR A 76 -8.82 18.82 1.99
N ARG A 77 -8.33 19.98 2.44
CA ARG A 77 -6.89 20.22 2.62
C ARG A 77 -6.27 19.24 3.61
N HIS A 78 -6.98 18.93 4.70
CA HIS A 78 -6.52 17.92 5.64
C HIS A 78 -6.27 16.58 4.92
N ARG A 79 -7.10 16.17 3.97
CA ARG A 79 -6.97 14.84 3.32
C ARG A 79 -6.00 14.80 2.14
N LEU A 80 -5.51 15.94 1.69
CA LEU A 80 -4.49 16.04 0.66
C LEU A 80 -3.09 15.89 1.24
N SER A 81 -2.15 15.39 0.43
CA SER A 81 -0.74 15.36 0.84
C SER A 81 -0.19 16.77 0.95
N ALA A 82 0.66 17.00 1.94
CA ALA A 82 1.38 18.25 2.11
C ALA A 82 2.72 18.25 1.37
N THR A 83 3.20 17.11 0.84
CA THR A 83 4.57 16.98 0.33
C THR A 83 4.70 16.06 -0.86
N SER A 84 5.68 16.37 -1.70
CA SER A 84 6.33 15.44 -2.62
C SER A 84 7.74 15.19 -2.09
N SER A 85 7.95 14.06 -1.43
CA SER A 85 9.28 13.68 -0.92
C SER A 85 10.11 13.04 -2.03
N PRO A 86 11.44 13.25 -2.03
CA PRO A 86 12.31 12.62 -3.01
C PRO A 86 12.29 11.10 -2.86
N VAL A 87 12.46 10.42 -4.00
CA VAL A 87 12.64 8.98 -4.06
C VAL A 87 14.01 8.63 -3.50
N SER A 88 14.04 7.69 -2.57
CA SER A 88 15.24 7.19 -1.90
C SER A 88 15.81 5.97 -2.62
N PRO A 89 17.09 5.63 -2.41
CA PRO A 89 17.66 4.38 -2.90
C PRO A 89 17.08 3.14 -2.19
N LEU A 90 16.20 3.30 -1.19
CA LEU A 90 15.62 2.19 -0.43
C LEU A 90 14.43 1.54 -1.13
N ASP A 91 13.86 2.19 -2.17
CA ASP A 91 12.68 1.72 -2.91
C ASP A 91 11.57 1.26 -1.95
N LEU A 92 11.07 2.19 -1.13
CA LEU A 92 9.97 1.91 -0.20
C LEU A 92 8.62 2.04 -0.90
N VAL A 93 7.69 1.12 -0.61
CA VAL A 93 6.33 1.18 -1.18
C VAL A 93 5.60 2.48 -0.78
N GLN A 94 5.94 3.01 0.39
CA GLN A 94 5.49 4.27 0.96
C GLN A 94 5.72 5.46 0.02
N GLU A 95 6.88 5.48 -0.66
CA GLU A 95 7.30 6.57 -1.54
C GLU A 95 6.45 6.66 -2.81
N LEU A 96 5.89 5.53 -3.26
CA LEU A 96 5.09 5.44 -4.48
C LEU A 96 3.70 6.09 -4.33
N TYR A 97 3.16 6.12 -3.11
CA TYR A 97 1.77 6.54 -2.85
C TYR A 97 1.67 7.80 -1.98
N GLN A 98 2.80 8.47 -1.70
CA GLN A 98 2.86 9.63 -0.80
C GLN A 98 2.03 10.85 -1.25
N ASP A 99 1.69 10.96 -2.53
CA ASP A 99 0.87 12.06 -3.07
C ASP A 99 -0.62 11.88 -2.76
N CYS A 100 -1.04 10.66 -2.40
CA CYS A 100 -2.42 10.35 -2.03
C CYS A 100 -2.44 9.70 -0.63
N PRO A 101 -2.73 10.45 0.43
CA PRO A 101 -2.67 9.91 1.80
C PRO A 101 -3.57 8.69 2.03
N PHE A 102 -4.74 8.63 1.38
CA PHE A 102 -5.59 7.44 1.39
C PHE A 102 -4.86 6.19 0.86
N GLN A 103 -4.30 6.27 -0.35
CA GLN A 103 -3.56 5.15 -0.95
C GLN A 103 -2.30 4.81 -0.14
N HIS A 104 -1.62 5.84 0.38
CA HIS A 104 -0.47 5.65 1.27
C HIS A 104 -0.83 4.84 2.51
N MET A 105 -1.92 5.19 3.20
CA MET A 105 -2.39 4.47 4.38
C MET A 105 -2.73 3.02 4.05
N LEU A 106 -3.41 2.76 2.93
CA LEU A 106 -3.70 1.39 2.49
C LEU A 106 -2.43 0.61 2.14
N ALA A 107 -1.50 1.21 1.41
CA ALA A 107 -0.22 0.57 1.09
C ALA A 107 0.54 0.16 2.35
N CYS A 108 0.58 1.03 3.36
CA CYS A 108 1.18 0.74 4.67
C CYS A 108 0.41 -0.34 5.42
N ALA A 109 -0.92 -0.23 5.45
CA ALA A 109 -1.79 -1.21 6.08
C ALA A 109 -1.61 -2.59 5.43
N PHE A 110 -1.38 -2.69 4.12
CA PHE A 110 -1.18 -3.95 3.40
C PHE A 110 0.22 -4.54 3.54
N CYS A 111 1.27 -3.72 3.58
CA CYS A 111 2.64 -4.22 3.74
C CYS A 111 3.03 -4.48 5.21
N SER A 112 2.23 -4.03 6.19
CA SER A 112 2.51 -4.26 7.61
C SER A 112 2.52 -5.76 7.95
N ARG A 113 3.56 -6.26 8.62
CA ARG A 113 3.70 -7.69 8.98
C ARG A 113 3.69 -8.67 7.79
N THR A 114 4.05 -8.22 6.59
CA THR A 114 4.27 -9.08 5.43
C THR A 114 5.71 -8.89 4.94
N SER A 115 6.39 -9.97 4.58
CA SER A 115 7.70 -9.89 3.93
C SER A 115 7.55 -9.21 2.58
N GLY A 116 8.27 -8.12 2.34
CA GLY A 116 8.25 -7.42 1.05
C GLY A 116 8.68 -8.31 -0.12
N GLY A 117 8.46 -7.83 -1.34
CA GLY A 117 8.86 -8.53 -2.56
C GLY A 117 7.93 -8.23 -3.75
N PRO A 118 8.24 -8.78 -4.93
CA PRO A 118 7.48 -8.50 -6.16
C PRO A 118 6.00 -8.87 -6.04
N THR A 119 5.66 -10.00 -5.42
CA THR A 119 4.28 -10.45 -5.25
C THR A 119 3.46 -9.48 -4.39
N VAL A 120 4.01 -9.05 -3.25
CA VAL A 120 3.35 -8.13 -2.33
C VAL A 120 3.18 -6.75 -2.97
N ARG A 121 4.24 -6.24 -3.62
CA ARG A 121 4.19 -4.98 -4.37
C ARG A 121 3.18 -5.04 -5.52
N GLY A 122 3.15 -6.16 -6.25
CA GLY A 122 2.22 -6.40 -7.34
C GLY A 122 0.76 -6.40 -6.89
N ALA A 123 0.45 -7.08 -5.78
CA ALA A 123 -0.90 -7.10 -5.21
C ALA A 123 -1.33 -5.73 -4.67
N ILE A 124 -0.45 -5.00 -3.97
CA ILE A 124 -0.73 -3.63 -3.51
C ILE A 124 -1.04 -2.72 -4.70
N ARG A 125 -0.19 -2.76 -5.74
CA ARG A 125 -0.38 -1.97 -6.95
C ARG A 125 -1.69 -2.32 -7.64
N CYS A 126 -1.96 -3.61 -7.86
CA CYS A 126 -3.20 -4.08 -8.48
C CYS A 126 -4.43 -3.59 -7.71
N PHE A 127 -4.42 -3.67 -6.38
CA PHE A 127 -5.51 -3.16 -5.56
C PHE A 127 -5.72 -1.64 -5.75
N LEU A 128 -4.65 -0.85 -5.65
CA LEU A 128 -4.73 0.61 -5.68
C LEU A 128 -4.98 1.18 -7.09
N GLU A 129 -4.61 0.46 -8.15
CA GLU A 129 -4.98 0.81 -9.53
C GLU A 129 -6.44 0.46 -9.83
N THR A 130 -6.96 -0.64 -9.28
CA THR A 130 -8.35 -1.09 -9.49
C THR A 130 -9.34 -0.26 -8.68
N TRP A 131 -9.01 0.06 -7.42
CA TRP A 131 -9.84 0.86 -6.52
C TRP A 131 -9.06 2.06 -5.97
N PRO A 132 -8.81 3.08 -6.81
CA PRO A 132 -7.90 4.18 -6.46
C PRO A 132 -8.47 5.14 -5.43
N THR A 133 -9.78 5.10 -5.15
CA THR A 133 -10.48 6.03 -4.27
C THR A 133 -11.19 5.32 -3.12
N PRO A 134 -11.44 6.00 -2.00
CA PRO A 134 -12.26 5.45 -0.91
C PRO A 134 -13.64 5.00 -1.39
N SER A 135 -14.30 5.78 -2.27
CA SER A 135 -15.59 5.38 -2.84
C SER A 135 -15.48 4.08 -3.63
N ALA A 136 -14.45 3.94 -4.48
CA ALA A 136 -14.25 2.73 -5.26
C ALA A 136 -14.05 1.48 -4.37
N VAL A 137 -13.33 1.61 -3.26
CA VAL A 137 -13.17 0.52 -2.28
C VAL A 137 -14.49 0.17 -1.60
N LEU A 138 -15.28 1.17 -1.20
CA LEU A 138 -16.57 0.95 -0.52
C LEU A 138 -17.67 0.39 -1.44
N ASP A 139 -17.58 0.65 -2.75
CA ASP A 139 -18.54 0.18 -3.75
C ASP A 139 -18.13 -1.17 -4.36
N ALA A 140 -16.91 -1.65 -4.11
CA ALA A 140 -16.41 -2.89 -4.66
C ALA A 140 -17.03 -4.13 -4.00
N PRO A 141 -17.30 -5.21 -4.76
CA PRO A 141 -17.65 -6.50 -4.19
C PRO A 141 -16.53 -7.03 -3.29
N GLN A 142 -16.86 -7.43 -2.06
CA GLN A 142 -15.86 -7.87 -1.09
C GLN A 142 -15.08 -9.11 -1.55
N GLU A 143 -15.71 -9.96 -2.35
CA GLU A 143 -15.10 -11.15 -2.94
C GLU A 143 -13.93 -10.77 -3.87
N GLN A 144 -14.12 -9.74 -4.69
CA GLN A 144 -13.06 -9.24 -5.60
C GLN A 144 -11.92 -8.60 -4.81
N LEU A 145 -12.24 -7.82 -3.77
CA LEU A 145 -11.23 -7.26 -2.87
C LEU A 145 -10.40 -8.39 -2.24
N LEU A 146 -11.05 -9.44 -1.72
CA LEU A 146 -10.37 -10.58 -1.09
C LEU A 146 -9.47 -11.35 -2.06
N GLU A 147 -9.88 -11.51 -3.32
CA GLU A 147 -9.07 -12.17 -4.34
C GLU A 147 -7.73 -11.46 -4.56
N VAL A 148 -7.76 -10.13 -4.69
CA VAL A 148 -6.54 -9.31 -4.88
C VAL A 148 -5.70 -9.27 -3.60
N LEU A 149 -6.32 -9.32 -2.42
CA LEU A 149 -5.64 -9.29 -1.13
C LEU A 149 -5.02 -10.65 -0.72
N ARG A 150 -5.44 -11.76 -1.33
CA ARG A 150 -5.00 -13.12 -0.99
C ARG A 150 -3.47 -13.28 -0.98
N PRO A 151 -2.69 -12.76 -1.94
CA PRO A 151 -1.24 -12.89 -1.94
C PRO A 151 -0.51 -12.13 -0.82
N LEU A 152 -1.18 -11.18 -0.16
CA LEU A 152 -0.61 -10.38 0.93
C LEU A 152 -0.56 -11.11 2.27
N GLY A 153 -1.31 -12.22 2.39
CA GLY A 153 -1.59 -12.88 3.65
C GLY A 153 -2.57 -12.09 4.52
N LEU A 154 -3.25 -12.79 5.43
CA LEU A 154 -4.28 -12.21 6.32
C LEU A 154 -5.42 -11.48 5.56
N PRO A 155 -5.97 -12.03 4.46
CA PRO A 155 -6.82 -11.28 3.53
C PRO A 155 -8.05 -10.65 4.19
N HIS A 156 -8.69 -11.32 5.15
CA HIS A 156 -9.84 -10.74 5.87
C HIS A 156 -9.45 -9.56 6.77
N ALA A 157 -8.28 -9.60 7.40
CA ALA A 157 -7.79 -8.47 8.18
C ALA A 157 -7.40 -7.29 7.27
N ARG A 158 -6.85 -7.57 6.08
CA ARG A 158 -6.56 -6.54 5.06
C ARG A 158 -7.83 -5.93 4.49
N LEU A 159 -8.86 -6.75 4.25
CA LEU A 159 -10.17 -6.26 3.82
C LEU A 159 -10.76 -5.34 4.88
N GLY A 160 -10.74 -5.75 6.16
CA GLY A 160 -11.17 -4.91 7.27
C GLY A 160 -10.41 -3.58 7.32
N ALA A 161 -9.09 -3.60 7.10
CA ALA A 161 -8.31 -2.38 7.00
C ALA A 161 -8.71 -1.49 5.82
N ALA A 162 -8.95 -2.08 4.65
CA ALA A 162 -9.36 -1.35 3.46
C ALA A 162 -10.70 -0.62 3.66
N LEU A 163 -11.69 -1.33 4.20
CA LEU A 163 -13.02 -0.78 4.46
C LEU A 163 -13.00 0.26 5.59
N ASP A 164 -12.30 -0.01 6.69
CA ASP A 164 -12.21 0.92 7.82
C ASP A 164 -11.50 2.23 7.43
N VAL A 165 -10.39 2.14 6.70
CA VAL A 165 -9.69 3.32 6.18
C VAL A 165 -10.57 4.05 5.18
N ALA A 166 -11.18 3.38 4.21
CA ALA A 166 -12.01 4.05 3.21
C ALA A 166 -13.23 4.77 3.83
N HIS A 167 -13.91 4.11 4.76
CA HIS A 167 -15.05 4.70 5.47
C HIS A 167 -14.59 5.83 6.40
N GLY A 168 -13.63 5.58 7.29
CA GLY A 168 -13.13 6.56 8.25
C GLY A 168 -12.55 7.80 7.55
N PHE A 169 -11.79 7.58 6.47
CA PHE A 169 -11.22 8.66 5.67
C PHE A 169 -12.28 9.67 5.21
N LEU A 170 -13.46 9.20 4.80
CA LEU A 170 -14.57 10.06 4.35
C LEU A 170 -15.49 10.53 5.48
N ALA A 171 -15.75 9.68 6.47
CA ALA A 171 -16.88 9.88 7.38
C ALA A 171 -16.54 10.58 8.70
N THR A 172 -15.27 10.65 9.09
CA THR A 172 -14.85 11.20 10.39
C THR A 172 -13.95 12.43 10.23
N ASP A 173 -13.75 13.19 11.30
CA ASP A 173 -12.82 14.30 11.42
C ASP A 173 -11.43 13.86 11.91
N TRP A 174 -11.01 12.66 11.51
CA TRP A 174 -9.74 12.06 11.93
C TRP A 174 -8.56 13.01 11.71
N GLU A 175 -7.62 13.02 12.65
CA GLU A 175 -6.39 13.80 12.59
C GLU A 175 -5.18 12.90 12.36
N ASP A 176 -5.24 11.66 12.87
CA ASP A 176 -4.17 10.68 12.74
C ASP A 176 -4.70 9.33 12.22
N PRO A 177 -3.95 8.63 11.33
CA PRO A 177 -4.35 7.31 10.85
C PRO A 177 -4.55 6.28 11.97
N SER A 178 -3.91 6.45 13.13
CA SER A 178 -4.04 5.54 14.27
C SER A 178 -5.46 5.45 14.86
N GLU A 179 -6.34 6.39 14.50
CA GLU A 179 -7.76 6.34 14.84
C GLU A 179 -8.51 5.25 14.07
N PHE A 180 -7.98 4.81 12.92
CA PHE A 180 -8.55 3.68 12.19
C PHE A 180 -8.11 2.38 12.84
N LYS A 181 -9.08 1.50 13.15
CA LYS A 181 -8.89 0.24 13.90
C LYS A 181 -7.72 -0.63 13.42
N HIS A 182 -7.44 -0.64 12.12
CA HIS A 182 -6.40 -1.47 11.51
C HIS A 182 -5.09 -0.72 11.21
N CYS A 183 -5.00 0.55 11.56
CA CYS A 183 -3.83 1.39 11.34
C CYS A 183 -3.11 1.58 12.67
N GLY A 184 -1.99 0.90 12.85
CA GLY A 184 -1.14 1.07 14.03
C GLY A 184 -0.14 2.21 13.89
N LYS A 185 0.74 2.31 14.89
CA LYS A 185 1.84 3.28 14.93
C LYS A 185 2.69 3.34 13.66
N PHE A 186 2.98 2.20 13.04
CA PHE A 186 3.71 2.16 11.76
C PHE A 186 3.02 2.98 10.65
N VAL A 187 1.69 2.88 10.53
CA VAL A 187 0.93 3.61 9.51
C VAL A 187 0.93 5.10 9.82
N SER A 188 0.72 5.47 11.09
CA SER A 188 0.79 6.85 11.56
C SER A 188 2.18 7.47 11.32
N ASP A 189 3.26 6.81 11.76
CA ASP A 189 4.63 7.29 11.55
C ASP A 189 4.91 7.48 10.05
N SER A 190 4.53 6.51 9.21
CA SER A 190 4.69 6.59 7.76
C SER A 190 3.92 7.79 7.16
N PHE A 191 2.66 7.95 7.52
CA PHE A 191 1.84 9.08 7.07
C PHE A 191 2.47 10.42 7.44
N HIS A 192 2.98 10.58 8.65
CA HIS A 192 3.63 11.83 9.04
C HIS A 192 4.92 12.10 8.26
N ILE A 193 5.72 11.06 8.03
CA ILE A 193 6.98 11.16 7.27
C ILE A 193 6.74 11.53 5.81
N PHE A 194 5.81 10.83 5.16
CA PHE A 194 5.62 10.88 3.72
C PHE A 194 4.50 11.80 3.26
N CYS A 195 3.47 12.06 4.08
CA CYS A 195 2.33 12.90 3.71
C CYS A 195 2.32 14.27 4.43
N ARG A 196 2.97 14.41 5.60
CA ARG A 196 2.90 15.62 6.45
C ARG A 196 4.22 16.39 6.67
N ARG A 197 5.30 16.05 5.96
CA ARG A 197 6.63 16.70 6.09
C ARG A 197 7.30 16.56 7.47
N ARG A 198 6.99 15.52 8.24
CA ARG A 198 7.70 15.28 9.50
C ARG A 198 9.01 14.56 9.24
N HIS A 199 10.14 15.24 9.43
CA HIS A 199 11.48 14.67 9.24
C HIS A 199 12.24 14.59 10.56
N ALA A 200 11.68 13.85 11.51
CA ALA A 200 12.28 13.66 12.83
C ALA A 200 12.34 12.16 13.16
N LEU A 201 13.53 11.67 13.50
CA LEU A 201 13.72 10.28 13.97
C LEU A 201 13.02 10.02 15.31
N LYS A 202 12.92 11.05 16.15
CA LYS A 202 12.41 10.91 17.51
C LYS A 202 10.98 10.36 17.50
N GLY A 203 10.81 9.20 18.13
CA GLY A 203 9.53 8.54 18.29
C GLY A 203 9.13 7.62 17.14
N VAL A 204 9.95 7.44 16.08
CA VAL A 204 9.69 6.46 15.02
C VAL A 204 10.24 5.10 15.43
N GLU A 205 9.43 4.05 15.38
CA GLU A 205 9.82 2.70 15.85
C GLU A 205 10.28 1.78 14.72
N ASP A 206 9.71 1.93 13.52
CA ASP A 206 10.04 1.05 12.40
C ASP A 206 11.45 1.33 11.85
N LYS A 207 12.28 0.27 11.79
CA LYS A 207 13.67 0.36 11.35
C LYS A 207 13.81 0.83 9.90
N THR A 208 12.85 0.50 9.04
CA THR A 208 12.87 0.91 7.63
C THR A 208 12.57 2.39 7.49
N LEU A 209 11.57 2.89 8.24
CA LEU A 209 11.27 4.32 8.33
C LEU A 209 12.44 5.11 8.95
N GLN A 210 13.09 4.57 9.98
CA GLN A 210 14.31 5.18 10.56
C GLN A 210 15.45 5.28 9.53
N ARG A 211 15.69 4.22 8.74
CA ARG A 211 16.69 4.23 7.66
C ARG A 211 16.37 5.27 6.60
N TYR A 212 15.10 5.37 6.19
CA TYR A 212 14.66 6.41 5.26
C TYR A 212 14.92 7.81 5.82
N LEU A 213 14.60 8.06 7.09
CA LEU A 213 14.84 9.35 7.72
C LEU A 213 16.33 9.67 7.87
N ARG A 214 17.18 8.70 8.22
CA ARG A 214 18.64 8.88 8.26
C ARG A 214 19.18 9.30 6.90
N TRP A 215 18.80 8.58 5.84
CA TRP A 215 19.13 8.95 4.47
C TRP A 215 18.64 10.36 4.12
N ARG A 216 17.37 10.67 4.41
CA ARG A 216 16.76 11.97 4.08
C ARG A 216 17.42 13.14 4.81
N LEU A 217 17.94 12.92 6.01
CA LEU A 217 18.66 13.91 6.81
C LEU A 217 20.16 13.98 6.48
N GLY A 218 20.64 13.21 5.49
CA GLY A 218 22.07 13.14 5.14
C GLY A 218 22.93 12.53 6.25
N MET A 219 22.33 11.77 7.17
CA MET A 219 23.06 11.04 8.19
C MET A 219 23.81 9.87 7.53
N VAL A 220 25.10 9.73 7.81
CA VAL A 220 25.89 8.62 7.32
C VAL A 220 25.43 7.35 8.02
N ASP A 221 24.86 6.41 7.27
CA ASP A 221 24.50 5.10 7.78
C ASP A 221 25.79 4.28 8.00
N GLU A 222 26.34 4.30 9.20
CA GLU A 222 27.41 3.37 9.61
C GLU A 222 27.01 1.91 9.37
N GLU A 223 25.71 1.59 9.47
CA GLU A 223 25.15 0.28 9.13
C GLU A 223 25.27 -0.05 7.64
N GLN A 224 25.05 0.90 6.72
CA GLN A 224 25.25 0.68 5.28
C GLN A 224 26.72 0.44 4.99
N GLU A 225 27.60 1.23 5.60
CA GLU A 225 29.03 1.04 5.50
C GLU A 225 29.45 -0.34 6.04
N GLN A 226 28.90 -0.76 7.18
CA GLN A 226 29.16 -2.08 7.77
C GLN A 226 28.59 -3.23 6.94
N GLN A 227 27.41 -3.07 6.35
CA GLN A 227 26.72 -4.10 5.55
C GLN A 227 27.32 -4.21 4.14
N GLN A 228 27.81 -3.11 3.60
CA GLN A 228 28.65 -3.05 2.40
C GLN A 228 30.02 -3.69 2.69
N LYS A 229 30.68 -3.34 3.81
CA LYS A 229 31.88 -4.03 4.29
C LYS A 229 31.65 -5.53 4.54
N ARG A 230 30.48 -5.94 5.05
CA ARG A 230 30.13 -7.36 5.30
C ARG A 230 29.88 -8.12 4.00
N SER A 231 29.16 -7.53 3.05
CA SER A 231 28.91 -8.11 1.73
C SER A 231 30.18 -8.17 0.88
N GLU A 232 31.07 -7.17 0.98
CA GLU A 232 32.41 -7.21 0.40
C GLU A 232 33.30 -8.28 1.03
N ARG A 233 33.28 -8.43 2.36
CA ARG A 233 33.99 -9.52 3.06
C ARG A 233 33.47 -10.89 2.61
N LYS A 234 32.15 -11.04 2.47
CA LYS A 234 31.53 -12.29 1.98
C LYS A 234 31.91 -12.58 0.53
N ARG A 235 31.88 -11.58 -0.36
CA ARG A 235 32.34 -11.67 -1.75
C ARG A 235 33.84 -12.00 -1.88
N LYS A 236 34.68 -11.48 -0.97
CA LYS A 236 36.11 -11.82 -0.91
C LYS A 236 36.35 -13.25 -0.41
N ALA A 237 35.52 -13.75 0.50
CA ALA A 237 35.60 -15.12 1.01
C ALA A 237 35.09 -16.18 0.01
N GLU A 238 34.21 -15.80 -0.93
CA GLU A 238 33.62 -16.71 -1.94
C GLU A 238 34.41 -16.78 -3.26
N LYS A 239 35.57 -16.10 -3.39
CA LYS A 239 36.45 -16.30 -4.56
C LYS A 239 37.12 -17.70 -4.47
N PRO A 240 37.05 -18.56 -5.50
CA PRO A 240 37.70 -19.87 -5.47
C PRO A 240 39.23 -19.74 -5.50
N ALA A 241 39.89 -20.62 -4.76
CA ALA A 241 41.32 -20.86 -4.86
C ALA A 241 41.73 -21.32 -6.26
N GLU A 242 42.93 -20.91 -6.63
CA GLU A 242 43.63 -20.96 -7.91
C GLU A 242 43.40 -22.15 -8.84
N ALA A 243 43.41 -21.83 -10.14
CA ALA A 243 43.72 -22.74 -11.22
C ALA A 243 45.15 -23.30 -11.06
N GLY A 244 45.24 -24.49 -10.45
CA GLY A 244 46.44 -25.31 -10.41
C GLY A 244 46.72 -25.94 -11.78
N THR A 245 47.84 -25.52 -12.36
CA THR A 245 48.59 -26.05 -13.51
C THR A 245 48.51 -27.57 -13.72
N LEU A 246 48.02 -28.02 -14.89
CA LEU A 246 48.26 -29.37 -15.41
C LEU A 246 49.16 -29.31 -16.65
N ARG A 247 50.39 -29.77 -16.43
CA ARG A 247 51.48 -29.95 -17.39
C ARG A 247 51.10 -31.07 -18.37
N SER A 248 51.12 -30.81 -19.67
CA SER A 248 50.80 -31.78 -20.71
C SER A 248 51.90 -32.85 -20.86
N GLY A 249 51.61 -34.05 -20.37
CA GLY A 249 52.43 -35.25 -20.51
C GLY A 249 51.97 -36.11 -21.68
N ARG A 250 52.72 -36.04 -22.78
CA ARG A 250 52.65 -36.85 -24.00
C ARG A 250 52.83 -38.36 -23.73
N ARG A 251 51.92 -39.24 -24.16
CA ARG A 251 52.23 -40.65 -24.51
C ARG A 251 51.40 -41.16 -25.70
N ARG A 252 52.07 -41.95 -26.53
CA ARG A 252 51.69 -42.56 -27.81
C ARG A 252 50.94 -43.90 -27.64
N ALA A 253 50.12 -44.22 -28.65
CA ALA A 253 49.81 -45.51 -29.31
C ALA A 253 49.94 -46.82 -28.49
N GLY A 254 48.92 -47.68 -28.42
CA GLY A 254 48.40 -48.53 -29.51
C GLY A 254 47.67 -49.76 -28.93
N PRO A 255 47.18 -50.71 -29.75
CA PRO A 255 45.75 -51.08 -29.81
C PRO A 255 45.41 -52.50 -29.30
N GLY A 256 44.11 -52.79 -29.14
CA GLY A 256 43.60 -54.14 -28.90
C GLY A 256 42.07 -54.23 -28.94
N GLU A 257 41.55 -55.01 -29.87
CA GLU A 257 40.16 -55.31 -30.21
C GLU A 257 39.39 -56.07 -29.11
N GLY A 258 38.05 -56.07 -29.18
CA GLY A 258 37.24 -57.07 -28.48
C GLY A 258 35.76 -56.72 -28.34
N ARG A 259 34.93 -57.30 -29.20
CA ARG A 259 33.46 -57.26 -29.21
C ARG A 259 32.83 -57.96 -27.99
N GLY A 260 31.61 -57.57 -27.62
CA GLY A 260 30.55 -58.55 -27.34
C GLY A 260 29.71 -58.41 -26.05
N VAL A 261 28.48 -57.91 -26.22
CA VAL A 261 27.16 -58.41 -25.73
C VAL A 261 26.95 -58.86 -24.26
N GLY A 262 25.87 -58.35 -23.65
CA GLY A 262 25.09 -59.01 -22.58
C GLY A 262 24.78 -58.11 -21.38
N SER A 263 23.62 -57.45 -21.27
CA SER A 263 22.32 -57.96 -20.75
C SER A 263 22.15 -57.93 -19.21
N GLY A 264 21.53 -56.85 -18.70
CA GLY A 264 20.67 -56.75 -17.50
C GLY A 264 21.25 -57.10 -16.11
N PRO A 265 20.50 -56.91 -15.00
CA PRO A 265 19.25 -56.17 -14.79
C PRO A 265 19.38 -55.02 -13.77
N ARG A 266 18.49 -54.01 -13.82
CA ARG A 266 18.29 -53.03 -12.74
C ARG A 266 17.32 -53.59 -11.71
N ARG A 267 17.73 -53.60 -10.43
CA ARG A 267 16.89 -53.90 -9.27
C ARG A 267 17.13 -52.82 -8.20
N GLU A 268 16.05 -52.52 -7.47
CA GLU A 268 15.99 -51.91 -6.12
C GLU A 268 16.17 -50.37 -6.07
N THR A 269 15.35 -49.55 -5.37
CA THR A 269 14.39 -49.70 -4.25
C THR A 269 13.28 -48.61 -4.37
N ARG A 270 11.96 -48.88 -4.13
CA ARG A 270 11.16 -48.70 -2.88
C ARG A 270 11.51 -47.41 -2.08
N ALA A 271 10.63 -46.52 -1.62
CA ALA A 271 9.18 -46.47 -1.35
C ALA A 271 8.77 -44.96 -1.29
N SER A 272 7.53 -44.48 -1.14
CA SER A 272 6.27 -45.01 -0.62
C SER A 272 5.07 -44.21 -1.15
N ALA A 273 3.95 -44.91 -1.33
CA ALA A 273 2.62 -44.39 -1.59
C ALA A 273 1.99 -43.69 -0.38
N ALA A 274 1.01 -42.80 -0.65
CA ALA A 274 -0.34 -42.78 -0.04
C ALA A 274 -1.10 -41.56 -0.61
N ALA A 275 -2.00 -41.75 -1.59
CA ALA A 275 -3.42 -42.04 -1.42
C ALA A 275 -4.28 -40.78 -1.18
N ALA A 276 -5.02 -40.36 -2.22
CA ALA A 276 -6.21 -39.52 -2.09
C ALA A 276 -7.25 -39.98 -3.12
N ALA A 277 -8.25 -40.72 -2.63
CA ALA A 277 -9.45 -41.07 -3.36
C ALA A 277 -10.66 -40.84 -2.43
N ALA A 278 -11.74 -40.32 -3.04
CA ALA A 278 -13.10 -40.16 -2.54
C ALA A 278 -13.30 -39.05 -1.48
N ALA A 279 -14.38 -38.29 -1.46
CA ALA A 279 -15.70 -38.52 -2.03
C ALA A 279 -16.43 -37.20 -2.36
N ALA A 280 -17.28 -37.26 -3.39
CA ALA A 280 -18.34 -36.33 -3.69
C ALA A 280 -19.70 -36.93 -3.29
N LYS A 281 -20.71 -36.05 -3.19
CA LYS A 281 -22.16 -36.20 -2.96
C LYS A 281 -22.63 -35.98 -1.52
N ALA A 282 -23.80 -35.42 -1.24
CA ALA A 282 -24.76 -34.49 -1.87
C ALA A 282 -26.04 -34.67 -1.03
N ASP A 283 -26.78 -33.58 -0.78
CA ASP A 283 -28.19 -33.47 -0.35
C ASP A 283 -28.56 -34.13 1.00
N GLY A 284 -29.42 -33.61 1.87
CA GLY A 284 -30.30 -32.46 1.92
C GLY A 284 -31.17 -32.63 3.19
N GLU A 285 -32.06 -31.67 3.43
CA GLU A 285 -33.22 -31.73 4.35
C GLU A 285 -33.11 -31.10 5.75
N ALA A 286 -34.25 -30.50 6.12
CA ALA A 286 -34.46 -29.39 7.02
C ALA A 286 -34.80 -29.80 8.46
N ALA A 287 -34.55 -28.91 9.44
CA ALA A 287 -35.45 -28.72 10.59
C ALA A 287 -35.03 -27.52 11.47
N ALA A 288 -36.02 -26.67 11.76
CA ALA A 288 -36.33 -25.99 13.02
C ALA A 288 -35.22 -25.22 13.78
N GLY A 289 -35.36 -23.89 13.84
CA GLY A 289 -34.58 -23.02 14.71
C GLY A 289 -35.06 -22.99 16.17
N PRO A 290 -34.39 -22.18 17.01
CA PRO A 290 -35.05 -21.56 18.15
C PRO A 290 -34.89 -20.02 18.17
N ALA A 291 -35.96 -19.39 18.66
CA ALA A 291 -36.17 -17.96 18.86
C ALA A 291 -35.21 -17.31 19.90
N PRO A 292 -35.06 -15.96 19.87
CA PRO A 292 -34.13 -15.23 20.72
C PRO A 292 -34.65 -14.99 22.14
N LYS A 293 -33.76 -15.10 23.14
CA LYS A 293 -34.03 -14.66 24.52
C LYS A 293 -33.90 -13.15 24.63
N GLY A 294 -35.02 -12.50 24.95
CA GLY A 294 -35.09 -11.07 25.25
C GLY A 294 -34.34 -10.68 26.52
N ARG A 295 -33.79 -9.46 26.53
CA ARG A 295 -33.45 -8.73 27.75
C ARG A 295 -34.39 -7.54 27.87
N ARG A 296 -35.21 -7.59 28.93
CA ARG A 296 -36.01 -6.49 29.44
C ARG A 296 -35.12 -5.37 29.97
N GLY A 297 -35.58 -4.13 29.81
CA GLY A 297 -34.90 -2.94 30.28
C GLY A 297 -34.98 -2.71 31.79
N ALA A 298 -34.23 -1.69 32.22
CA ALA A 298 -34.47 -0.96 33.45
C ALA A 298 -33.98 0.48 33.26
N THR A 299 -34.95 1.38 33.08
CA THR A 299 -34.86 2.80 33.40
C THR A 299 -34.65 2.99 34.91
N ALA A 300 -33.71 3.85 35.30
CA ALA A 300 -33.80 4.58 36.57
C ALA A 300 -32.97 5.87 36.51
N SER A 301 -33.71 6.98 36.41
CA SER A 301 -33.30 8.35 36.66
C SER A 301 -32.71 8.49 38.07
N ARG A 302 -31.65 9.29 38.24
CA ARG A 302 -31.38 9.92 39.54
C ARG A 302 -30.66 11.26 39.38
N THR A 303 -31.45 12.29 39.61
CA THR A 303 -31.11 13.64 40.07
C THR A 303 -30.31 13.60 41.38
N ARG A 304 -29.28 14.46 41.49
CA ARG A 304 -28.80 15.19 42.70
C ARG A 304 -27.72 16.18 42.24
N ARG A 305 -27.95 17.50 42.28
CA ARG A 305 -27.55 18.41 43.37
C ARG A 305 -26.12 18.15 43.87
N HIS A 306 -25.15 18.93 43.39
CA HIS A 306 -24.59 20.09 44.08
C HIS A 306 -23.93 21.03 43.07
#